data_AF-A0A9E0TU94-F1
#
_entry.id   AF-A0A9E0TU94-F1
#
_cell.length_a   1.000
_cell.length_b   1.000
_cell.length_c   1.000
_cell.angle_alpha   90.00
_cell.angle_beta   90.00
_cell.angle_gamma   90.00
#
_symmetry.space_group_name_H-M   'P 1'
#
loop_
_entity.id
_entity.type
_entity.pdbx_description
1 polymer ?
#
loop_
_entity_poly.entity_id
_entity_poly.type
_entity_poly.pdbx_seq_one_letter_code
_entity_poly.pdbx_strand_id
1 'polypeptide(L)'
;MKTMLTCMLMWLANVLQANTTDQSFNTSSGLRILQLLPNLCIPLAIDPAIPNDFVAMSPNGNVDVYNWVYWGPKDVLETYFKTDSLKSPVLRVKLSTNTRQTGANSFSDDAKVDEMKKNGPAGFLSSKMMWGDYPVHALQTTVMDQTIYMAWVGLNDPQAGWTLMFNLVYPQEEGHPDKQDLALWENFLSGTKKLSEPDVFKVHGQDMQEGYTIVTLVGAKFKMIAEKREKDGMLQVVVIPFSARNKFDYIDMEEGKLGTEWKYDKPLLKVIGNFNIEDGEFNAIVDRHVSSILLKTVPEFSYSLQEAKGRNDLFVYQKSVKPSA
;
A
#
# COMPACT_ATOMS: atom_id res chain seq x y z
N MET A 1 -13.25 -42.69 -8.93
CA MET A 1 -12.68 -41.86 -10.01
C MET A 1 -12.47 -40.47 -9.44
N LYS A 2 -11.21 -40.08 -9.15
CA LYS A 2 -10.87 -38.76 -8.63
C LYS A 2 -10.59 -37.85 -9.82
N THR A 3 -11.45 -36.87 -10.05
CA THR A 3 -11.26 -35.86 -11.10
C THR A 3 -10.31 -34.81 -10.57
N MET A 4 -9.10 -34.79 -11.12
CA MET A 4 -8.06 -33.79 -10.87
C MET A 4 -8.37 -32.59 -11.77
N LEU A 5 -8.77 -31.46 -11.19
CA LEU A 5 -9.02 -30.22 -11.92
C LEU A 5 -7.71 -29.42 -11.97
N THR A 6 -7.01 -29.53 -13.10
CA THR A 6 -5.81 -28.74 -13.39
C THR A 6 -6.24 -27.41 -14.01
N CYS A 7 -6.25 -26.34 -13.24
CA CYS A 7 -6.43 -24.98 -13.76
C CYS A 7 -5.04 -24.38 -14.10
N MET A 8 -4.71 -24.36 -15.39
CA MET A 8 -3.72 -23.42 -15.95
C MET A 8 -4.34 -22.03 -15.93
N LEU A 9 -3.76 -21.11 -15.14
CA LEU A 9 -4.10 -19.69 -15.15
C LEU A 9 -2.83 -18.91 -15.49
N MET A 10 -2.81 -18.32 -16.68
CA MET A 10 -1.88 -17.26 -17.05
C MET A 10 -2.51 -15.92 -16.62
N TRP A 11 -1.74 -15.14 -15.83
CA TRP A 11 -1.86 -13.71 -15.45
C TRP A 11 -2.86 -12.85 -16.24
N LEU A 12 -3.72 -11.97 -15.68
CA LEU A 12 -3.63 -11.04 -14.54
C LEU A 12 -5.00 -10.95 -13.81
N ALA A 13 -4.97 -10.50 -12.54
CA ALA A 13 -6.08 -10.25 -11.61
C ALA A 13 -6.56 -11.47 -10.79
N ASN A 14 -6.19 -11.50 -9.51
CA ASN A 14 -6.90 -12.30 -8.50
C ASN A 14 -7.81 -11.39 -7.67
N VAL A 15 -9.08 -11.77 -7.70
CA VAL A 15 -10.23 -11.21 -7.00
C VAL A 15 -10.24 -11.73 -5.55
N LEU A 16 -10.40 -10.79 -4.62
CA LEU A 16 -11.08 -10.88 -3.33
C LEU A 16 -11.59 -12.26 -2.88
N GLN A 17 -11.12 -12.69 -1.71
CA GLN A 17 -11.98 -13.30 -0.70
C GLN A 17 -11.79 -12.57 0.63
N ALA A 18 -12.87 -11.98 1.12
CA ALA A 18 -12.99 -11.37 2.44
C ALA A 18 -13.07 -12.46 3.52
N ASN A 19 -12.42 -12.22 4.67
CA ASN A 19 -12.81 -12.78 5.96
C ASN A 19 -12.45 -11.80 7.08
N THR A 20 -13.21 -11.94 8.16
CA THR A 20 -13.50 -10.99 9.23
C THR A 20 -12.30 -10.60 10.10
N THR A 21 -12.23 -9.30 10.40
CA THR A 21 -11.40 -8.67 11.42
C THR A 21 -11.80 -9.17 12.81
N ASP A 22 -10.89 -9.81 13.52
CA ASP A 22 -10.71 -9.54 14.95
C ASP A 22 -9.36 -10.01 15.50
N GLN A 23 -8.25 -9.61 14.87
CA GLN A 23 -6.97 -9.54 15.58
C GLN A 23 -6.23 -8.29 15.14
N SER A 24 -6.03 -7.38 16.11
CA SER A 24 -5.16 -6.23 16.00
C SER A 24 -3.73 -6.68 15.69
N PHE A 25 -3.41 -6.84 14.41
CA PHE A 25 -2.03 -6.99 13.97
C PHE A 25 -1.32 -5.67 14.26
N ASN A 26 -0.38 -5.72 15.19
CA ASN A 26 0.49 -4.59 15.51
C ASN A 26 1.48 -4.38 14.34
N THR A 27 1.00 -3.73 13.29
CA THR A 27 1.69 -3.40 12.04
C THR A 27 2.45 -2.07 12.16
N SER A 28 3.20 -1.84 13.24
CA SER A 28 3.96 -0.59 13.36
C SER A 28 5.21 -0.62 12.46
N SER A 29 5.04 -0.52 11.14
CA SER A 29 6.05 0.11 10.28
C SER A 29 6.34 1.56 10.73
N GLY A 30 5.52 2.09 11.65
CA GLY A 30 5.53 3.48 12.09
C GLY A 30 4.89 4.42 11.07
N LEU A 31 4.58 3.92 9.87
CA LEU A 31 4.05 4.71 8.78
C LEU A 31 2.55 4.87 8.93
N ARG A 32 2.17 6.13 9.13
CA ARG A 32 0.80 6.55 9.40
C ARG A 32 -0.21 6.06 8.37
N ILE A 33 0.17 6.07 7.08
CA ILE A 33 -0.74 5.69 6.00
C ILE A 33 -1.18 4.22 6.06
N LEU A 34 -0.34 3.32 6.58
CA LEU A 34 -0.71 1.90 6.76
C LEU A 34 -1.71 1.71 7.91
N GLN A 35 -1.77 2.64 8.86
CA GLN A 35 -2.79 2.64 9.93
C GLN A 35 -4.11 3.24 9.44
N LEU A 36 -4.05 4.20 8.52
CA LEU A 36 -5.21 4.91 7.99
C LEU A 36 -5.91 4.16 6.85
N LEU A 37 -5.16 3.38 6.07
CA LEU A 37 -5.64 2.53 4.98
C LEU A 37 -5.07 1.12 5.14
N PRO A 38 -5.46 0.39 6.20
CA PRO A 38 -5.05 -1.00 6.35
C PRO A 38 -5.59 -1.82 5.17
N ASN A 39 -4.83 -2.81 4.74
CA ASN A 39 -5.23 -3.81 3.73
C ASN A 39 -5.49 -3.26 2.32
N LEU A 40 -5.07 -2.03 2.00
CA LEU A 40 -5.09 -1.56 0.62
C LEU A 40 -4.05 -2.32 -0.21
N CYS A 41 -4.51 -3.15 -1.17
CA CYS A 41 -3.63 -3.98 -2.00
C CYS A 41 -2.58 -3.20 -2.80
N ILE A 42 -2.93 -1.98 -3.23
CA ILE A 42 -2.02 -1.05 -3.91
C ILE A 42 -1.80 0.12 -2.97
N PRO A 43 -0.72 0.11 -2.18
CA PRO A 43 -0.62 1.04 -1.09
C PRO A 43 -0.29 2.45 -1.61
N LEU A 44 -0.85 3.45 -0.94
CA LEU A 44 -0.64 4.85 -1.25
C LEU A 44 0.57 5.36 -0.45
N ALA A 45 1.71 5.57 -1.10
CA ALA A 45 2.97 5.92 -0.42
C ALA A 45 3.09 7.43 -0.16
N ILE A 46 2.15 7.95 0.65
CA ILE A 46 2.10 9.35 1.07
C ILE A 46 2.16 9.49 2.59
N ASP A 47 2.57 10.65 3.07
CA ASP A 47 2.31 11.13 4.42
C ASP A 47 1.14 12.12 4.38
N PRO A 48 -0.06 11.74 4.85
CA PRO A 48 -1.23 12.60 4.80
C PRO A 48 -1.11 13.74 5.82
N ALA A 49 -1.27 14.98 5.36
CA ALA A 49 -1.23 16.16 6.22
C ALA A 49 -2.53 16.36 6.99
N ILE A 50 -2.74 15.54 8.01
CA ILE A 50 -3.90 15.56 8.91
C ILE A 50 -3.43 15.57 10.38
N PRO A 51 -4.25 15.99 11.35
CA PRO A 51 -3.88 16.06 12.77
C PRO A 51 -3.51 14.69 13.35
N ASN A 52 -2.43 14.57 14.14
CA ASN A 52 -1.85 13.28 14.58
C ASN A 52 -2.78 12.36 15.37
N ASP A 53 -3.80 12.90 16.01
CA ASP A 53 -4.82 12.20 16.77
C ASP A 53 -5.89 11.53 15.88
N PHE A 54 -5.87 11.77 14.57
CA PHE A 54 -6.80 11.13 13.64
C PHE A 54 -6.50 9.64 13.51
N VAL A 55 -7.55 8.84 13.71
CA VAL A 55 -7.56 7.38 13.53
C VAL A 55 -8.48 7.01 12.36
N ALA A 56 -8.30 5.82 11.79
CA ALA A 56 -9.23 5.26 10.81
C ALA A 56 -10.28 4.38 11.50
N MET A 57 -11.55 4.62 11.19
CA MET A 57 -12.66 3.79 11.66
C MET A 57 -13.72 3.62 10.57
N SER A 58 -14.52 2.58 10.71
CA SER A 58 -15.69 2.30 9.88
C SER A 58 -16.91 2.11 10.79
N PRO A 59 -18.12 2.48 10.36
CA PRO A 59 -19.34 2.24 11.13
C PRO A 59 -19.53 0.78 11.54
N ASN A 60 -19.05 -0.16 10.71
CA ASN A 60 -19.18 -1.60 10.93
C ASN A 60 -17.99 -2.21 11.70
N GLY A 61 -17.08 -1.39 12.21
CA GLY A 61 -15.85 -1.83 12.90
C GLY A 61 -14.74 -2.33 11.98
N ASN A 62 -15.07 -2.95 10.85
CA ASN A 62 -14.08 -3.40 9.86
C ASN A 62 -13.67 -2.24 8.92
N VAL A 63 -12.39 -1.87 8.95
CA VAL A 63 -11.81 -0.88 8.06
C VAL A 63 -11.55 -1.53 6.70
N ASP A 64 -12.46 -1.27 5.77
CA ASP A 64 -12.42 -1.77 4.40
C ASP A 64 -12.67 -0.62 3.43
N VAL A 65 -11.71 -0.38 2.53
CA VAL A 65 -11.76 0.67 1.51
C VAL A 65 -12.83 0.45 0.45
N TYR A 66 -13.44 -0.73 0.34
CA TYR A 66 -14.66 -0.90 -0.48
C TYR A 66 -15.86 -0.17 0.13
N ASN A 67 -15.81 0.09 1.44
CA ASN A 67 -16.74 0.93 2.16
C ASN A 67 -16.11 2.28 2.53
N TRP A 68 -16.90 3.18 3.11
CA TRP A 68 -16.37 4.43 3.65
C TRP A 68 -15.56 4.17 4.91
N VAL A 69 -14.28 4.53 4.86
CA VAL A 69 -13.38 4.64 6.01
C VAL A 69 -13.31 6.11 6.41
N TYR A 70 -13.49 6.40 7.69
CA TYR A 70 -13.46 7.76 8.23
C TYR A 70 -12.18 8.00 9.00
N TRP A 71 -11.56 9.16 8.79
CA TRP A 71 -10.37 9.64 9.48
C TRP A 71 -10.72 10.86 10.33
N GLY A 72 -10.56 10.74 11.64
CA GLY A 72 -10.94 11.77 12.59
C GLY A 72 -10.57 11.41 14.03
N PRO A 73 -10.81 12.32 14.99
CA PRO A 73 -10.66 12.00 16.41
C PRO A 73 -11.59 10.85 16.79
N LYS A 74 -11.07 9.90 17.57
CA LYS A 74 -11.77 8.65 17.88
C LYS A 74 -13.15 8.87 18.51
N ASP A 75 -13.23 9.75 19.51
CA ASP A 75 -14.46 10.09 20.23
C ASP A 75 -15.51 10.76 19.33
N VAL A 76 -15.05 11.59 18.38
CA VAL A 76 -15.92 12.23 17.37
C VAL A 76 -16.51 11.18 16.43
N LEU A 77 -15.69 10.25 15.92
CA LEU A 77 -16.16 9.18 15.04
C LEU A 77 -17.12 8.23 15.77
N GLU A 78 -16.78 7.82 17.00
CA GLU A 78 -17.65 6.97 17.82
C GLU A 78 -19.01 7.60 18.12
N THR A 79 -19.03 8.92 18.33
CA THR A 79 -20.28 9.66 18.51
C THR A 79 -21.06 9.73 17.21
N TYR A 80 -20.39 10.12 16.11
CA TYR A 80 -21.00 10.27 14.80
C TYR A 80 -21.68 8.97 14.33
N PHE A 81 -21.05 7.82 14.49
CA PHE A 81 -21.64 6.53 14.09
C PHE A 81 -22.86 6.11 14.91
N LYS A 82 -23.11 6.73 16.08
CA LYS A 82 -24.28 6.46 16.93
C LYS A 82 -25.41 7.44 16.72
N THR A 83 -25.09 8.69 16.35
CA THR A 83 -26.06 9.79 16.37
C THR A 83 -26.22 10.48 15.01
N ASP A 84 -25.44 10.10 13.99
CA ASP A 84 -25.33 10.76 12.69
C ASP A 84 -25.07 12.28 12.78
N SER A 85 -24.50 12.72 13.91
CA SER A 85 -24.21 14.12 14.20
C SER A 85 -22.73 14.30 14.48
N LEU A 86 -22.10 15.16 13.67
CA LEU A 86 -20.67 15.38 13.70
C LEU A 86 -20.35 16.68 14.44
N LYS A 87 -19.37 16.65 15.34
CA LYS A 87 -18.96 17.81 16.17
C LYS A 87 -17.71 18.55 15.66
N SER A 88 -16.96 17.94 14.75
CA SER A 88 -15.75 18.50 14.16
C SER A 88 -15.51 17.87 12.78
N PRO A 89 -14.80 18.52 11.86
CA PRO A 89 -14.59 17.99 10.52
C PRO A 89 -13.78 16.69 10.56
N VAL A 90 -14.12 15.79 9.65
CA VAL A 90 -13.42 14.53 9.42
C VAL A 90 -13.22 14.33 7.92
N LEU A 91 -12.29 13.46 7.56
CA LEU A 91 -12.18 12.99 6.18
C LEU A 91 -12.83 11.62 6.08
N ARG A 92 -13.37 11.29 4.91
CA ARG A 92 -13.68 9.90 4.58
C ARG A 92 -13.10 9.52 3.25
N VAL A 93 -12.73 8.25 3.13
CA VAL A 93 -12.07 7.68 1.97
C VAL A 93 -12.71 6.35 1.60
N LYS A 94 -12.80 6.07 0.31
CA LYS A 94 -13.09 4.74 -0.21
C LYS A 94 -12.50 4.56 -1.60
N LEU A 95 -12.47 3.32 -2.08
CA LEU A 95 -12.23 3.01 -3.48
C LEU A 95 -13.36 3.57 -4.34
N SER A 96 -12.99 4.34 -5.35
CA SER A 96 -13.95 4.89 -6.30
C SER A 96 -14.46 3.80 -7.23
N THR A 97 -15.78 3.72 -7.39
CA THR A 97 -16.43 2.77 -8.29
C THR A 97 -16.78 3.38 -9.65
N ASN A 98 -16.73 4.72 -9.75
CA ASN A 98 -17.19 5.49 -10.89
C ASN A 98 -16.08 6.19 -11.66
N THR A 99 -14.94 6.45 -11.01
CA THR A 99 -13.85 7.22 -11.62
C THR A 99 -12.57 6.41 -11.67
N ARG A 100 -11.95 6.36 -12.85
CA ARG A 100 -10.70 5.64 -13.09
C ARG A 100 -9.56 6.57 -13.46
N GLN A 101 -8.35 6.24 -13.04
CA GLN A 101 -7.13 6.84 -13.58
C GLN A 101 -6.92 6.32 -15.00
N THR A 102 -6.80 7.22 -15.98
CA THR A 102 -6.64 6.85 -17.40
C THR A 102 -5.24 7.18 -17.94
N GLY A 103 -4.42 7.87 -17.15
CA GLY A 103 -3.09 8.30 -17.53
C GLY A 103 -2.35 8.90 -16.34
N ALA A 104 -1.21 9.54 -16.59
CA ALA A 104 -0.36 10.11 -15.54
C ALA A 104 -1.05 11.22 -14.72
N ASN A 105 -1.95 12.00 -15.35
CA ASN A 105 -2.69 13.08 -14.69
C ASN A 105 -4.11 13.25 -15.27
N SER A 106 -4.74 12.13 -15.61
CA SER A 106 -6.06 12.12 -16.24
C SER A 106 -6.98 11.09 -15.60
N PHE A 107 -8.26 11.44 -15.57
CA PHE A 107 -9.32 10.63 -15.00
C PHE A 107 -10.45 10.42 -16.01
N SER A 108 -11.17 9.30 -15.92
CA SER A 108 -12.28 8.97 -16.82
C SER A 108 -13.43 9.97 -16.79
N ASP A 109 -13.58 10.68 -15.67
CA ASP A 109 -14.66 11.66 -15.46
C ASP A 109 -14.23 13.11 -15.73
N ASP A 110 -13.01 13.36 -16.22
CA ASP A 110 -12.52 14.72 -16.51
C ASP A 110 -13.48 15.51 -17.43
N ALA A 111 -14.01 14.86 -18.48
CA ALA A 111 -14.96 15.50 -19.39
C ALA A 111 -16.30 15.86 -18.71
N LYS A 112 -16.77 15.03 -17.77
CA LYS A 112 -18.00 15.29 -17.01
C LYS A 112 -17.79 16.42 -16.01
N VAL A 113 -16.63 16.48 -15.38
CA VAL A 113 -16.22 17.58 -14.50
C VAL A 113 -16.24 18.91 -15.27
N ASP A 114 -15.69 18.93 -16.48
CA ASP A 114 -15.70 20.12 -17.34
C ASP A 114 -17.13 20.53 -17.75
N GLU A 115 -18.00 19.55 -17.96
CA GLU A 115 -19.42 19.80 -18.25
C GLU A 115 -20.17 20.35 -17.03
N MET A 116 -19.96 19.80 -15.83
CA MET A 116 -20.53 20.32 -14.58
C MET A 116 -20.12 21.77 -14.34
N LYS A 117 -18.84 22.09 -14.59
CA LYS A 117 -18.32 23.46 -14.49
C LYS A 117 -19.03 24.43 -15.43
N LYS A 118 -19.38 24.00 -16.64
CA LYS A 118 -20.09 24.82 -17.63
C LYS A 118 -21.56 25.02 -17.26
N ASN A 119 -22.22 23.97 -16.76
CA ASN A 119 -23.66 23.96 -16.51
C ASN A 119 -24.03 24.61 -15.16
N GLY A 120 -23.11 24.63 -14.18
CA GLY A 120 -23.32 25.23 -12.87
C GLY A 120 -22.05 25.88 -12.33
N PRO A 121 -21.58 26.99 -12.92
CA PRO A 121 -20.28 27.59 -12.55
C PRO A 121 -20.26 28.20 -11.15
N ALA A 122 -21.42 28.56 -10.59
CA ALA A 122 -21.50 29.18 -9.27
C ALA A 122 -21.22 28.15 -8.17
N GLY A 123 -20.17 28.37 -7.39
CA GLY A 123 -19.77 27.46 -6.29
C GLY A 123 -19.00 26.21 -6.74
N PHE A 124 -18.77 26.05 -8.06
CA PHE A 124 -17.98 24.96 -8.60
C PHE A 124 -16.50 25.35 -8.71
N LEU A 125 -15.62 24.58 -8.08
CA LEU A 125 -14.16 24.68 -8.27
C LEU A 125 -13.60 23.31 -8.60
N SER A 126 -12.62 23.29 -9.50
CA SER A 126 -11.84 22.08 -9.77
C SER A 126 -10.37 22.43 -9.85
N SER A 127 -9.53 21.53 -9.34
CA SER A 127 -8.08 21.68 -9.38
C SER A 127 -7.42 20.31 -9.56
N LYS A 128 -6.35 20.29 -10.33
CA LYS A 128 -5.49 19.11 -10.49
C LYS A 128 -4.15 19.39 -9.84
N MET A 129 -3.65 18.42 -9.08
CA MET A 129 -2.38 18.50 -8.36
C MET A 129 -1.75 17.10 -8.24
N MET A 130 -0.58 17.02 -7.62
CA MET A 130 0.16 15.78 -7.45
C MET A 130 0.59 15.60 -5.99
N TRP A 131 0.40 14.39 -5.46
CA TRP A 131 1.04 13.96 -4.21
C TRP A 131 2.24 13.08 -4.55
N GLY A 132 3.35 13.71 -4.94
CA GLY A 132 4.47 13.00 -5.55
C GLY A 132 4.07 12.45 -6.91
N ASP A 133 4.03 11.12 -7.03
CA ASP A 133 3.67 10.47 -8.29
C ASP A 133 2.16 10.30 -8.42
N TYR A 134 1.38 10.48 -7.36
CA TYR A 134 -0.07 10.18 -7.36
C TYR A 134 -0.87 11.39 -7.85
N PRO A 135 -1.60 11.30 -8.98
CA PRO A 135 -2.41 12.40 -9.47
C PRO A 135 -3.64 12.60 -8.60
N VAL A 136 -4.01 13.86 -8.39
CA VAL A 136 -5.15 14.27 -7.58
C VAL A 136 -6.04 15.21 -8.38
N HIS A 137 -7.34 14.93 -8.45
CA HIS A 137 -8.35 15.83 -8.99
C HIS A 137 -9.32 16.20 -7.88
N ALA A 138 -9.16 17.40 -7.32
CA ALA A 138 -10.01 17.94 -6.27
C ALA A 138 -11.14 18.79 -6.87
N LEU A 139 -12.32 18.65 -6.29
CA LEU A 139 -13.57 19.25 -6.73
C LEU A 139 -14.31 19.86 -5.53
N GLN A 140 -14.90 21.01 -5.76
CA GLN A 140 -15.89 21.63 -4.91
C GLN A 140 -17.14 21.85 -5.75
N THR A 141 -18.31 21.50 -5.22
CA THR A 141 -19.59 21.78 -5.88
C THR A 141 -20.68 22.00 -4.84
N THR A 142 -21.78 22.65 -5.21
CA THR A 142 -22.94 22.82 -4.34
C THR A 142 -24.11 21.98 -4.86
N VAL A 143 -24.67 21.14 -3.99
CA VAL A 143 -25.83 20.30 -4.29
C VAL A 143 -26.84 20.47 -3.17
N MET A 144 -28.08 20.86 -3.49
CA MET A 144 -29.16 21.06 -2.50
C MET A 144 -28.72 21.94 -1.32
N ASP A 145 -28.12 23.10 -1.64
CA ASP A 145 -27.56 24.07 -0.68
C ASP A 145 -26.42 23.57 0.22
N GLN A 146 -25.89 22.37 -0.03
CA GLN A 146 -24.74 21.82 0.66
C GLN A 146 -23.49 21.85 -0.24
N THR A 147 -22.39 22.40 0.27
CA THR A 147 -21.10 22.39 -0.45
C THR A 147 -20.37 21.07 -0.22
N ILE A 148 -20.10 20.34 -1.30
CA ILE A 148 -19.38 19.08 -1.30
C ILE A 148 -17.93 19.35 -1.68
N TYR A 149 -17.00 18.91 -0.84
CA TYR A 149 -15.57 18.87 -1.12
C TYR A 149 -15.15 17.42 -1.32
N MET A 150 -14.55 17.13 -2.48
CA MET A 150 -14.09 15.78 -2.80
C MET A 150 -12.79 15.81 -3.59
N ALA A 151 -12.04 14.71 -3.56
CA ALA A 151 -10.87 14.52 -4.40
C ALA A 151 -10.76 13.07 -4.85
N TRP A 152 -10.44 12.87 -6.12
CA TRP A 152 -9.99 11.58 -6.63
C TRP A 152 -8.48 11.53 -6.64
N VAL A 153 -7.92 10.44 -6.14
CA VAL A 153 -6.48 10.20 -6.07
C VAL A 153 -6.18 8.90 -6.82
N GLY A 154 -5.40 9.00 -7.89
CA GLY A 154 -4.96 7.83 -8.66
C GLY A 154 -3.95 7.00 -7.86
N LEU A 155 -4.01 5.67 -7.99
CA LEU A 155 -3.09 4.74 -7.32
C LEU A 155 -1.88 4.35 -8.18
N ASN A 156 -1.62 5.07 -9.27
CA ASN A 156 -0.49 4.85 -10.18
C ASN A 156 -0.44 3.45 -10.81
N ASP A 157 -1.61 2.87 -10.99
CA ASP A 157 -1.82 1.71 -11.84
C ASP A 157 -2.83 2.11 -12.93
N PRO A 158 -2.39 2.74 -14.04
CA PRO A 158 -3.29 3.17 -15.11
C PRO A 158 -3.97 1.99 -15.83
N GLN A 159 -3.41 0.78 -15.76
CA GLN A 159 -4.01 -0.39 -16.40
C GLN A 159 -5.23 -0.86 -15.62
N ALA A 160 -5.13 -0.93 -14.29
CA ALA A 160 -6.28 -1.24 -13.45
C ALA A 160 -7.19 -0.01 -13.25
N GLY A 161 -6.62 1.19 -13.32
CA GLY A 161 -7.30 2.48 -13.24
C GLY A 161 -7.86 2.80 -11.86
N TRP A 162 -7.39 2.16 -10.79
CA TRP A 162 -7.93 2.35 -9.45
C TRP A 162 -7.72 3.77 -8.94
N THR A 163 -8.75 4.34 -8.31
CA THR A 163 -8.68 5.62 -7.63
C THR A 163 -9.32 5.55 -6.25
N LEU A 164 -8.79 6.31 -5.30
CA LEU A 164 -9.45 6.57 -4.03
C LEU A 164 -10.24 7.87 -4.14
N MET A 165 -11.43 7.89 -3.56
CA MET A 165 -12.25 9.08 -3.40
C MET A 165 -12.20 9.52 -1.94
N PHE A 166 -11.76 10.76 -1.73
CA PHE A 166 -11.73 11.44 -0.45
C PHE A 166 -12.82 12.51 -0.39
N ASN A 167 -13.48 12.65 0.75
CA ASN A 167 -14.42 13.74 1.01
C ASN A 167 -14.11 14.40 2.35
N LEU A 168 -14.31 15.72 2.42
CA LEU A 168 -14.53 16.39 3.70
C LEU A 168 -15.96 16.10 4.17
N VAL A 169 -16.10 15.73 5.43
CA VAL A 169 -17.40 15.68 6.13
C VAL A 169 -17.31 16.64 7.30
N TYR A 170 -18.26 17.56 7.39
CA TYR A 170 -18.27 18.64 8.38
C TYR A 170 -19.64 18.73 9.07
N PRO A 171 -19.72 19.34 10.27
CA PRO A 171 -20.99 19.54 10.99
C PRO A 171 -22.07 20.17 10.09
N GLN A 172 -23.32 19.72 10.21
CA GLN A 172 -24.43 20.23 9.38
C GLN A 172 -25.19 21.40 10.03
N GLU A 173 -24.60 22.02 11.05
CA GLU A 173 -25.20 23.17 11.73
C GLU A 173 -24.95 24.48 10.97
N GLU A 174 -25.73 25.51 11.30
CA GLU A 174 -25.63 26.81 10.64
C GLU A 174 -24.22 27.41 10.83
N GLY A 175 -23.63 27.89 9.73
CA GLY A 175 -22.28 28.48 9.74
C GLY A 175 -21.18 27.56 9.24
N HIS A 176 -21.47 26.28 8.98
CA HIS A 176 -20.53 25.34 8.36
C HIS A 176 -20.71 25.23 6.83
N PRO A 177 -19.65 24.88 6.07
CA PRO A 177 -18.29 24.67 6.53
C PRO A 177 -17.63 25.97 6.99
N ASP A 178 -16.97 25.93 8.14
CA ASP A 178 -16.30 27.09 8.72
C ASP A 178 -14.83 27.14 8.31
N LYS A 179 -14.07 28.10 8.87
CA LYS A 179 -12.64 28.21 8.57
C LYS A 179 -11.82 27.00 9.02
N GLN A 180 -12.22 26.30 10.07
CA GLN A 180 -11.50 25.13 10.58
C GLN A 180 -11.76 23.90 9.70
N ASP A 181 -12.99 23.71 9.24
CA ASP A 181 -13.36 22.67 8.28
C ASP A 181 -12.54 22.78 6.99
N LEU A 182 -12.50 24.00 6.45
CA LEU A 182 -11.75 24.28 5.23
C LEU A 182 -10.24 24.15 5.46
N ALA A 183 -9.72 24.58 6.62
CA ALA A 183 -8.31 24.42 6.93
C ALA A 183 -7.88 22.94 6.97
N LEU A 184 -8.71 22.03 7.50
CA LEU A 184 -8.42 20.59 7.44
C LEU A 184 -8.30 20.11 5.99
N TRP A 185 -9.27 20.48 5.15
CA TRP A 185 -9.31 20.06 3.75
C TRP A 185 -8.16 20.64 2.92
N GLU A 186 -7.91 21.94 3.06
CA GLU A 186 -6.83 22.64 2.36
C GLU A 186 -5.46 22.13 2.78
N ASN A 187 -5.24 21.89 4.08
CA ASN A 187 -3.99 21.30 4.58
C ASN A 187 -3.83 19.86 4.11
N PHE A 188 -4.90 19.06 4.09
CA PHE A 188 -4.88 17.71 3.54
C PHE A 188 -4.49 17.70 2.07
N LEU A 189 -5.08 18.56 1.24
CA LEU A 189 -4.76 18.63 -0.19
C LEU A 189 -3.35 19.15 -0.47
N SER A 190 -2.95 20.25 0.17
CA SER A 190 -1.70 20.96 -0.15
C SER A 190 -0.50 20.51 0.67
N GLY A 191 -0.72 19.99 1.87
CA GLY A 191 0.32 19.58 2.80
C GLY A 191 0.74 18.11 2.67
N THR A 192 -0.11 17.26 2.08
CA THR A 192 0.18 15.84 1.87
C THR A 192 1.35 15.67 0.91
N LYS A 193 2.31 14.82 1.28
CA LYS A 193 3.57 14.64 0.54
C LYS A 193 3.84 13.18 0.26
N LYS A 194 4.63 12.92 -0.78
CA LYS A 194 5.21 11.59 -1.01
C LYS A 194 6.09 11.21 0.18
N LEU A 195 6.05 9.95 0.57
CA LEU A 195 6.99 9.41 1.55
C LEU A 195 8.44 9.48 1.05
N SER A 196 9.38 9.43 1.99
CA SER A 196 10.79 9.20 1.65
C SER A 196 10.92 7.88 0.88
N GLU A 197 11.87 7.77 -0.06
CA GLU A 197 12.07 6.52 -0.80
C GLU A 197 12.22 5.27 0.08
N PRO A 198 13.00 5.26 1.19
CA PRO A 198 13.02 4.13 2.11
C PRO A 198 11.62 3.74 2.62
N ASP A 199 10.80 4.73 2.95
CA ASP A 199 9.45 4.49 3.47
C ASP A 199 8.47 4.08 2.37
N VAL A 200 8.68 4.49 1.12
CA VAL A 200 7.96 3.95 -0.05
C VAL A 200 8.17 2.43 -0.12
N PHE A 201 9.41 1.94 -0.03
CA PHE A 201 9.68 0.50 0.00
C PHE A 201 8.97 -0.20 1.16
N LYS A 202 9.00 0.39 2.37
CA LYS A 202 8.30 -0.18 3.53
C LYS A 202 6.79 -0.25 3.34
N VAL A 203 6.17 0.76 2.74
CA VAL A 203 4.74 0.76 2.39
C VAL A 203 4.40 -0.35 1.41
N HIS A 204 5.31 -0.66 0.48
CA HIS A 204 5.22 -1.82 -0.42
C HIS A 204 5.69 -3.14 0.22
N GLY A 205 5.81 -3.18 1.55
CA GLY A 205 6.12 -4.40 2.30
C GLY A 205 7.60 -4.77 2.31
N GLN A 206 8.53 -3.87 1.97
CA GLN A 206 9.97 -4.15 1.94
C GLN A 206 10.75 -3.15 2.81
N ASP A 207 11.11 -3.56 4.02
CA ASP A 207 12.00 -2.78 4.89
C ASP A 207 13.46 -3.15 4.60
N MET A 208 14.04 -2.47 3.62
CA MET A 208 15.40 -2.74 3.12
C MET A 208 16.49 -2.18 4.04
N GLN A 209 17.39 -3.05 4.46
CA GLN A 209 18.59 -2.75 5.24
C GLN A 209 19.82 -3.28 4.49
N GLU A 210 21.03 -2.93 4.93
CA GLU A 210 22.23 -3.47 4.30
C GLU A 210 22.37 -4.98 4.60
N GLY A 211 22.47 -5.80 3.54
CA GLY A 211 22.60 -7.25 3.64
C GLY A 211 21.29 -8.01 3.89
N TYR A 212 20.19 -7.33 4.23
CA TYR A 212 18.90 -7.99 4.43
C TYR A 212 17.71 -7.06 4.19
N THR A 213 16.53 -7.63 3.97
CA THR A 213 15.25 -6.92 3.94
C THR A 213 14.24 -7.67 4.81
N ILE A 214 13.32 -6.95 5.44
CA ILE A 214 12.13 -7.57 6.04
C ILE A 214 10.98 -7.43 5.04
N VAL A 215 10.52 -8.57 4.52
CA VAL A 215 9.38 -8.66 3.62
C VAL A 215 8.12 -8.87 4.43
N THR A 216 7.12 -8.00 4.25
CA THR A 216 5.78 -8.11 4.83
C THR A 216 4.77 -8.35 3.72
N LEU A 217 4.11 -9.50 3.72
CA LEU A 217 3.11 -9.89 2.74
C LEU A 217 1.91 -10.48 3.46
N VAL A 218 0.72 -9.94 3.21
CA VAL A 218 -0.55 -10.45 3.78
C VAL A 218 -0.43 -10.67 5.30
N GLY A 219 0.14 -9.71 6.03
CA GLY A 219 0.38 -9.80 7.48
C GLY A 219 1.57 -10.68 7.92
N ALA A 220 2.03 -11.61 7.09
CA ALA A 220 3.21 -12.43 7.37
C ALA A 220 4.52 -11.66 7.16
N LYS A 221 5.55 -12.02 7.93
CA LYS A 221 6.90 -11.42 7.86
C LYS A 221 7.96 -12.46 7.56
N PHE A 222 8.92 -12.08 6.72
CA PHE A 222 10.09 -12.87 6.34
C PHE A 222 11.33 -11.98 6.44
N LYS A 223 12.39 -12.47 7.07
CA LYS A 223 13.72 -11.88 6.93
C LYS A 223 14.41 -12.54 5.75
N MET A 224 14.78 -11.77 4.75
CA MET A 224 15.56 -12.25 3.61
C MET A 224 16.93 -11.62 3.63
N ILE A 225 17.98 -12.44 3.65
CA ILE A 225 19.39 -12.04 3.67
C ILE A 225 19.99 -12.34 2.29
N ALA A 226 20.79 -11.42 1.75
CA ALA A 226 21.45 -11.59 0.46
C ALA A 226 22.96 -11.37 0.58
N GLU A 227 23.73 -12.39 0.17
CA GLU A 227 25.18 -12.40 0.27
C GLU A 227 25.83 -12.76 -1.07
N LYS A 228 26.98 -12.15 -1.36
CA LYS A 228 27.87 -12.49 -2.47
C LYS A 228 29.23 -12.90 -1.93
N ARG A 229 29.67 -14.10 -2.25
CA ARG A 229 30.96 -14.61 -1.77
C ARG A 229 32.12 -14.04 -2.59
N GLU A 230 33.15 -13.54 -1.90
CA GLU A 230 34.31 -12.90 -2.53
C GLU A 230 35.08 -13.84 -3.46
N LYS A 231 35.31 -15.09 -3.03
CA LYS A 231 36.25 -16.00 -3.71
C LYS A 231 35.81 -16.44 -5.11
N ASP A 232 34.51 -16.57 -5.33
CA ASP A 232 33.93 -17.15 -6.55
C ASP A 232 32.70 -16.41 -7.07
N GLY A 233 32.33 -15.30 -6.43
CA GLY A 233 31.18 -14.50 -6.81
C GLY A 233 29.83 -15.19 -6.64
N MET A 234 29.77 -16.34 -5.97
CA MET A 234 28.52 -17.07 -5.77
C MET A 234 27.53 -16.22 -4.95
N LEU A 235 26.26 -16.23 -5.36
CA LEU A 235 25.19 -15.54 -4.66
C LEU A 235 24.48 -16.52 -3.73
N GLN A 236 24.08 -16.03 -2.56
CA GLN A 236 23.21 -16.73 -1.63
C GLN A 236 22.05 -15.83 -1.22
N VAL A 237 20.85 -16.42 -1.16
CA VAL A 237 19.73 -15.87 -0.41
C VAL A 237 19.35 -16.82 0.72
N VAL A 238 19.12 -16.24 1.89
CA VAL A 238 18.58 -16.95 3.06
C VAL A 238 17.23 -16.35 3.41
N VAL A 239 16.20 -17.19 3.53
CA VAL A 239 14.84 -16.78 3.90
C VAL A 239 14.48 -17.38 5.24
N ILE A 240 14.11 -16.52 6.19
CA ILE A 240 13.74 -16.90 7.56
C ILE A 240 12.33 -16.36 7.80
N PRO A 241 11.28 -17.21 7.75
CA PRO A 241 9.94 -16.78 8.11
C PRO A 241 9.85 -16.50 9.62
N PHE A 242 9.07 -15.50 10.00
CA PHE A 242 8.82 -15.22 11.43
C PHE A 242 7.86 -16.23 12.07
N SER A 243 7.15 -17.00 11.24
CA SER A 243 6.27 -18.10 11.63
C SER A 243 6.70 -19.37 10.88
N ALA A 244 6.94 -20.46 11.61
CA ALA A 244 7.36 -21.74 11.02
C ALA A 244 6.29 -22.42 10.13
N ARG A 245 5.06 -21.89 10.11
CA ARG A 245 3.99 -22.33 9.20
C ARG A 245 4.17 -21.75 7.78
N ASN A 246 4.84 -20.60 7.68
CA ASN A 246 5.05 -19.93 6.40
C ASN A 246 6.26 -20.53 5.67
N LYS A 247 6.14 -20.68 4.36
CA LYS A 247 7.19 -21.26 3.50
C LYS A 247 7.49 -20.33 2.34
N PHE A 248 8.69 -20.50 1.80
CA PHE A 248 9.14 -19.82 0.61
C PHE A 248 9.63 -20.85 -0.40
N ASP A 249 9.10 -20.80 -1.62
CA ASP A 249 9.56 -21.61 -2.73
C ASP A 249 10.37 -20.72 -3.69
N TYR A 250 11.66 -20.99 -3.77
CA TYR A 250 12.57 -20.25 -4.65
C TYR A 250 12.29 -20.54 -6.13
N ILE A 251 12.33 -19.49 -6.94
CA ILE A 251 12.26 -19.58 -8.41
C ILE A 251 13.57 -19.12 -9.03
N ASP A 252 13.99 -17.89 -8.78
CA ASP A 252 15.23 -17.34 -9.33
C ASP A 252 15.78 -16.18 -8.49
N MET A 253 17.03 -15.77 -8.76
CA MET A 253 17.61 -14.53 -8.27
C MET A 253 18.46 -13.83 -9.34
N GLU A 254 18.44 -12.51 -9.36
CA GLU A 254 19.16 -11.67 -10.31
C GLU A 254 19.92 -10.56 -9.58
N GLU A 255 21.24 -10.47 -9.82
CA GLU A 255 22.05 -9.36 -9.33
C GLU A 255 21.80 -8.13 -10.20
N GLY A 256 21.65 -6.98 -9.54
CA GLY A 256 21.47 -5.70 -10.20
C GLY A 256 21.94 -4.56 -9.32
N LYS A 257 21.48 -3.37 -9.66
CA LYS A 257 21.80 -2.12 -8.96
C LYS A 257 20.51 -1.41 -8.59
N LEU A 258 20.51 -0.75 -7.44
CA LEU A 258 19.40 0.08 -7.02
C LEU A 258 19.39 1.37 -7.86
N GLY A 259 18.27 1.61 -8.55
CA GLY A 259 18.09 2.77 -9.43
C GLY A 259 17.44 3.99 -8.76
N THR A 260 17.09 3.90 -7.49
CA THR A 260 16.50 5.01 -6.72
C THR A 260 17.57 6.00 -6.27
N GLU A 261 17.22 7.25 -6.02
CA GLU A 261 18.19 8.25 -5.55
C GLU A 261 18.75 7.85 -4.18
N TRP A 262 17.91 7.28 -3.33
CA TRP A 262 18.28 6.61 -2.10
C TRP A 262 19.12 5.39 -2.41
N LYS A 263 20.38 5.43 -1.97
CA LYS A 263 21.35 4.34 -2.17
C LYS A 263 21.56 4.01 -3.66
N TYR A 264 21.56 5.02 -4.52
CA TYR A 264 21.85 4.88 -5.95
C TYR A 264 23.12 4.06 -6.21
N ASP A 265 23.05 3.19 -7.22
CA ASP A 265 24.12 2.29 -7.66
C ASP A 265 24.57 1.25 -6.62
N LYS A 266 23.90 1.15 -5.47
CA LYS A 266 24.21 0.10 -4.50
C LYS A 266 23.87 -1.29 -5.08
N PRO A 267 24.73 -2.30 -4.86
CA PRO A 267 24.44 -3.67 -5.25
C PRO A 267 23.13 -4.17 -4.66
N LEU A 268 22.30 -4.79 -5.50
CA LEU A 268 20.99 -5.31 -5.15
C LEU A 268 20.87 -6.74 -5.66
N LEU A 269 20.22 -7.60 -4.88
CA LEU A 269 19.74 -8.89 -5.33
C LEU A 269 18.22 -8.85 -5.40
N LYS A 270 17.66 -9.11 -6.59
CA LYS A 270 16.24 -9.39 -6.77
C LYS A 270 16.02 -10.88 -6.61
N VAL A 271 15.11 -11.27 -5.73
CA VAL A 271 14.78 -12.66 -5.46
C VAL A 271 13.33 -12.89 -5.86
N ILE A 272 13.11 -13.89 -6.71
CA ILE A 272 11.80 -14.27 -7.22
C ILE A 272 11.43 -15.60 -6.57
N GLY A 273 10.25 -15.65 -5.97
CA GLY A 273 9.73 -16.89 -5.38
C GLY A 273 8.28 -16.78 -4.97
N ASN A 274 7.77 -17.89 -4.47
CA ASN A 274 6.40 -18.03 -4.01
C ASN A 274 6.36 -18.04 -2.49
N PHE A 275 5.49 -17.21 -1.91
CA PHE A 275 5.28 -17.20 -0.46
C PHE A 275 4.01 -17.99 -0.16
N ASN A 276 4.16 -19.09 0.58
CA ASN A 276 3.03 -19.83 1.13
C ASN A 276 2.85 -19.37 2.57
N ILE A 277 1.77 -18.65 2.82
CA ILE A 277 1.46 -18.05 4.11
C ILE A 277 0.33 -18.86 4.72
N GLU A 278 0.59 -19.42 5.90
CA GLU A 278 -0.39 -20.15 6.70
C GLU A 278 -0.54 -19.40 8.03
N ASP A 279 -1.62 -18.64 8.14
CA ASP A 279 -1.92 -17.89 9.35
C ASP A 279 -3.31 -18.19 9.87
N GLY A 280 -3.40 -19.27 10.66
CA GLY A 280 -4.53 -19.65 11.53
C GLY A 280 -5.88 -19.78 10.82
N GLU A 281 -6.43 -18.63 10.44
CA GLU A 281 -7.72 -18.42 9.82
C GLU A 281 -7.66 -18.30 8.29
N PHE A 282 -6.48 -18.10 7.69
CA PHE A 282 -6.31 -18.06 6.24
C PHE A 282 -5.01 -18.69 5.74
N ASN A 283 -5.07 -19.19 4.50
CA ASN A 283 -3.91 -19.61 3.72
C ASN A 283 -3.84 -18.75 2.47
N ALA A 284 -2.66 -18.20 2.16
CA ALA A 284 -2.44 -17.40 0.96
C ALA A 284 -1.19 -17.90 0.23
N ILE A 285 -1.25 -17.88 -1.10
CA ILE A 285 -0.08 -18.09 -1.96
C ILE A 285 0.16 -16.80 -2.73
N VAL A 286 1.30 -16.16 -2.47
CA VAL A 286 1.77 -15.02 -3.26
C VAL A 286 2.75 -15.55 -4.29
N ASP A 287 2.24 -15.76 -5.50
CA ASP A 287 2.99 -16.33 -6.62
C ASP A 287 3.93 -15.29 -7.27
N ARG A 288 5.15 -15.74 -7.58
CA ARG A 288 6.21 -14.99 -8.30
C ARG A 288 6.48 -13.59 -7.74
N HIS A 289 6.43 -13.43 -6.43
CA HIS A 289 6.75 -12.17 -5.78
C HIS A 289 8.23 -11.83 -5.94
N VAL A 290 8.53 -10.54 -6.13
CA VAL A 290 9.90 -10.02 -6.29
C VAL A 290 10.30 -9.24 -5.05
N SER A 291 11.25 -9.78 -4.29
CA SER A 291 11.86 -9.12 -3.14
C SER A 291 13.21 -8.52 -3.52
N SER A 292 13.44 -7.28 -3.11
CA SER A 292 14.69 -6.54 -3.34
C SER A 292 15.49 -6.49 -2.04
N ILE A 293 16.77 -6.87 -2.12
CA ILE A 293 17.66 -6.98 -0.96
C ILE A 293 18.98 -6.30 -1.31
N LEU A 294 19.46 -5.37 -0.48
CA LEU A 294 20.79 -4.79 -0.67
C LEU A 294 21.84 -5.88 -0.45
N LEU A 295 22.61 -6.15 -1.50
CA LEU A 295 23.55 -7.26 -1.54
C LEU A 295 24.80 -6.93 -0.72
N LYS A 296 25.18 -7.84 0.18
CA LYS A 296 26.40 -7.72 0.98
C LYS A 296 27.48 -8.68 0.46
N THR A 297 28.66 -8.17 0.19
CA THR A 297 29.82 -9.02 -0.12
C THR A 297 30.43 -9.57 1.17
N VAL A 298 30.73 -10.87 1.20
CA VAL A 298 31.26 -11.59 2.37
C VAL A 298 32.41 -12.53 1.99
N PRO A 299 33.39 -12.77 2.88
CA PRO A 299 34.46 -13.73 2.63
C PRO A 299 33.94 -15.16 2.47
N GLU A 300 32.99 -15.54 3.34
CA GLU A 300 32.24 -16.79 3.29
C GLU A 300 30.79 -16.53 3.71
N PHE A 301 29.89 -17.41 3.27
CA PHE A 301 28.47 -17.31 3.57
C PHE A 301 28.20 -17.48 5.06
N SER A 302 27.27 -16.67 5.59
CA SER A 302 26.85 -16.73 6.98
C SER A 302 26.07 -17.99 7.32
N TYR A 303 25.46 -18.65 6.32
CA TYR A 303 24.69 -19.87 6.47
C TYR A 303 25.11 -20.93 5.45
N SER A 304 25.10 -22.19 5.86
CA SER A 304 25.38 -23.33 5.00
C SER A 304 24.10 -24.04 4.56
N LEU A 305 24.16 -24.73 3.41
CA LEU A 305 23.06 -25.60 2.95
C LEU A 305 22.77 -26.76 3.92
N GLN A 306 23.79 -27.21 4.67
CA GLN A 306 23.62 -28.29 5.65
C GLN A 306 22.84 -27.81 6.87
N GLU A 307 23.07 -26.58 7.35
CA GLU A 307 22.31 -26.01 8.47
C GLU A 307 20.82 -25.86 8.15
N ALA A 308 20.47 -25.59 6.88
CA ALA A 308 19.08 -25.51 6.43
C ALA A 308 18.41 -26.87 6.23
N LYS A 309 19.20 -27.96 6.15
CA LYS A 309 18.67 -29.28 5.79
C LYS A 309 17.75 -29.82 6.89
N GLY A 310 16.49 -30.03 6.55
CA GLY A 310 15.47 -30.55 7.47
C GLY A 310 14.85 -29.49 8.39
N ARG A 311 15.24 -28.21 8.22
CA ARG A 311 14.59 -27.08 8.90
C ARG A 311 13.45 -26.54 8.05
N ASN A 312 12.40 -26.11 8.72
CA ASN A 312 11.19 -25.50 8.17
C ASN A 312 11.12 -23.99 8.46
N ASP A 313 12.09 -23.45 9.20
CA ASP A 313 12.24 -22.05 9.60
C ASP A 313 13.47 -21.37 8.96
N LEU A 314 14.18 -22.07 8.07
CA LEU A 314 15.39 -21.58 7.43
C LEU A 314 15.50 -22.18 6.02
N PHE A 315 15.44 -21.33 5.01
CA PHE A 315 15.60 -21.72 3.61
C PHE A 315 16.85 -21.06 3.03
N VAL A 316 17.74 -21.84 2.43
CA VAL A 316 19.01 -21.36 1.87
C VAL A 316 19.09 -21.75 0.40
N TYR A 317 19.36 -20.79 -0.47
CA TYR A 317 19.48 -20.99 -1.90
C TYR A 317 20.76 -20.32 -2.41
N GLN A 318 21.44 -20.96 -3.34
CA GLN A 318 22.68 -20.47 -3.93
C GLN A 318 22.59 -20.49 -5.46
N LYS A 319 23.16 -19.48 -6.11
CA LYS A 319 23.25 -19.39 -7.57
C LYS A 319 24.66 -18.95 -7.98
N SER A 320 25.28 -19.72 -8.86
CA SER A 320 26.54 -19.33 -9.48
C SER A 320 26.29 -18.18 -10.45
N VAL A 321 27.08 -17.12 -10.36
CA VAL A 321 27.09 -16.06 -11.38
C VAL A 321 27.91 -16.60 -12.54
N LYS A 322 27.27 -16.92 -13.67
CA LYS A 322 28.02 -17.12 -14.90
C LYS A 322 28.64 -15.77 -15.28
N PRO A 323 29.94 -15.71 -15.63
CA PRO A 323 30.50 -14.49 -16.20
C PRO A 323 29.63 -14.10 -17.40
N SER A 324 29.13 -12.87 -17.42
CA SER A 324 28.52 -12.30 -18.63
C SER A 324 29.59 -12.34 -19.73
N ALA A 325 29.33 -13.16 -20.76
CA ALA A 325 30.17 -13.27 -21.95
C ALA A 325 30.12 -11.99 -22.77
#